data_AF-A0A2N7JWV3-F1
#
_entry.id   AF-A0A2N7JWV3-F1
#
_cell.length_a   1.000
_cell.length_b   1.000
_cell.length_c   1.000
_cell.angle_alpha   90.00
_cell.angle_beta   90.00
_cell.angle_gamma   90.00
#
_symmetry.space_group_name_H-M   'P 1'
#
loop_
_entity.id
_entity.type
_entity.pdbx_description
1 polymer ?
#
loop_
_entity_poly.entity_id
_entity_poly.type
_entity_poly.pdbx_seq_one_letter_code
_entity_poly.pdbx_strand_id
1 'polypeptide(L)'
;MIGFLTIIFAIKSNFDAPEHSDYKEGSIFNLKWRWSWSGHEITNLWCFCPSCDATLVYDDSSKNSFYEPTVTHFICENCSNTIKGTITGGAKSYALGAVRREIDRRIRTGEHEH
;
A
#
# COMPACT_ATOMS: atom_id res chain seq x y z
N MET A 1 32.21 6.62 -37.82
CA MET A 1 30.82 6.39 -37.37
C MET A 1 30.83 5.44 -36.17
N ILE A 2 31.29 5.91 -34.99
CA ILE A 2 31.47 5.09 -33.76
C ILE A 2 30.79 5.79 -32.56
N GLY A 3 29.88 6.73 -32.81
CA GLY A 3 29.25 7.55 -31.76
C GLY A 3 27.82 7.16 -31.37
N PHE A 4 27.18 6.25 -32.11
CA PHE A 4 25.76 5.95 -31.92
C PHE A 4 25.48 4.71 -31.03
N LEU A 5 26.41 3.75 -30.95
CA LEU A 5 26.22 2.51 -30.18
C LEU A 5 26.28 2.74 -28.66
N THR A 6 27.10 3.68 -28.19
CA THR A 6 27.23 4.03 -26.77
C THR A 6 25.99 4.75 -26.22
N ILE A 7 25.30 5.54 -27.04
CA ILE A 7 24.08 6.26 -26.62
C ILE A 7 22.93 5.26 -26.37
N ILE A 8 22.81 4.21 -27.19
CA ILE A 8 21.75 3.20 -27.03
C ILE A 8 21.92 2.40 -25.72
N PHE A 9 23.17 2.16 -25.28
CA PHE A 9 23.43 1.47 -24.01
C PHE A 9 23.12 2.34 -22.79
N ALA A 10 23.39 3.65 -22.85
CA ALA A 10 23.07 4.59 -21.76
C ALA A 10 21.56 4.82 -21.56
N ILE A 11 20.74 4.63 -22.60
CA ILE A 11 19.27 4.71 -22.50
C ILE A 11 18.70 3.43 -21.88
N LYS A 12 19.42 2.31 -21.96
CA LYS A 12 18.97 1.00 -21.48
C LYS A 12 19.03 0.85 -19.95
N SER A 13 19.75 1.72 -19.23
CA SER A 13 19.94 1.63 -17.78
C SER A 13 18.81 2.24 -16.93
N ASN A 14 17.73 2.75 -17.55
CA ASN A 14 16.60 3.35 -16.83
C ASN A 14 15.27 2.59 -17.02
N PHE A 15 15.30 1.41 -17.65
CA PHE A 15 14.11 0.57 -17.87
C PHE A 15 14.08 -0.70 -17.02
N ASP A 16 15.11 -0.95 -16.21
CA ASP A 16 15.03 -2.02 -15.23
C ASP A 16 13.98 -1.64 -14.19
N ALA A 17 13.05 -2.56 -13.95
CA ALA A 17 12.04 -2.38 -12.91
C ALA A 17 12.76 -2.15 -11.56
N PRO A 18 12.23 -1.29 -10.68
CA PRO A 18 12.84 -1.11 -9.37
C PRO A 18 13.01 -2.45 -8.65
N GLU A 19 14.05 -2.57 -7.83
CA GLU A 19 14.33 -3.78 -7.05
C GLU A 19 13.11 -4.26 -6.24
N HIS A 20 12.34 -3.33 -5.70
CA HIS A 20 11.11 -3.60 -4.94
C HIS A 20 9.88 -3.90 -5.82
N SER A 21 10.02 -4.00 -7.14
CA SER A 21 8.89 -4.15 -8.05
C SER A 21 8.11 -5.44 -7.83
N ASP A 22 8.69 -6.46 -7.19
CA ASP A 22 7.99 -7.71 -6.81
C ASP A 22 7.33 -7.66 -5.42
N TYR A 23 7.68 -6.69 -4.59
CA TYR A 23 7.03 -6.45 -3.30
C TYR A 23 5.65 -5.82 -3.52
N LYS A 24 4.62 -6.65 -3.71
CA LYS A 24 3.25 -6.24 -4.11
C LYS A 24 2.16 -6.55 -3.09
N GLU A 25 2.51 -7.20 -1.98
CA GLU A 25 1.59 -7.48 -0.89
C GLU A 25 2.28 -7.49 0.46
N GLY A 26 1.51 -7.26 1.53
CA GLY A 26 2.06 -7.23 2.88
C GLY A 26 1.00 -7.10 3.96
N SER A 27 1.33 -7.54 5.18
CA SER A 27 0.50 -7.33 6.36
C SER A 27 0.91 -6.05 7.08
N ILE A 28 0.00 -5.08 7.13
CA ILE A 28 0.21 -3.75 7.72
C ILE A 28 -1.05 -3.37 8.51
N PHE A 29 -0.88 -2.93 9.76
CA PHE A 29 -1.99 -2.65 10.69
C PHE A 29 -2.99 -3.83 10.84
N ASN A 30 -2.48 -5.06 10.90
CA ASN A 30 -3.26 -6.31 10.98
C ASN A 30 -4.21 -6.55 9.78
N LEU A 31 -3.99 -5.85 8.69
CA LEU A 31 -4.74 -5.99 7.45
C LEU A 31 -3.80 -6.49 6.36
N LYS A 32 -4.34 -7.31 5.45
CA LYS A 32 -3.62 -7.73 4.24
C LYS A 32 -3.78 -6.64 3.19
N TRP A 33 -2.67 -6.14 2.66
CA TRP A 33 -2.65 -5.12 1.62
C TRP A 33 -2.06 -5.69 0.34
N ARG A 34 -2.57 -5.24 -0.81
CA ARG A 34 -1.97 -5.48 -2.12
C ARG A 34 -1.90 -4.18 -2.89
N TRP A 35 -0.90 -4.06 -3.74
CA TRP A 35 -0.68 -2.89 -4.58
C TRP A 35 0.05 -3.29 -5.87
N SER A 36 0.27 -2.31 -6.74
CA SER A 36 1.03 -2.43 -7.96
C SER A 36 2.06 -1.31 -8.03
N TRP A 37 3.09 -1.50 -8.86
CA TRP A 37 4.14 -0.52 -9.09
C TRP A 37 3.99 0.10 -10.48
N SER A 38 4.05 1.41 -10.55
CA SER A 38 4.24 2.17 -11.79
C SER A 38 5.52 2.97 -11.66
N GLY A 39 6.64 2.38 -12.12
CA GLY A 39 7.98 2.85 -11.73
C GLY A 39 8.13 2.75 -10.20
N HIS A 40 8.50 3.87 -9.57
CA HIS A 40 8.67 3.96 -8.11
C HIS A 40 7.37 4.30 -7.36
N GLU A 41 6.23 4.40 -8.05
CA GLU A 41 4.97 4.81 -7.43
C GLU A 41 4.06 3.63 -7.08
N ILE A 42 3.50 3.66 -5.87
CA ILE A 42 2.48 2.72 -5.41
C ILE A 42 1.13 3.07 -6.04
N THR A 43 0.57 2.12 -6.80
CA THR A 43 -0.73 2.21 -7.46
C THR A 43 -1.66 1.08 -7.01
N ASN A 44 -2.97 1.22 -7.22
CA ASN A 44 -3.97 0.20 -6.88
C ASN A 44 -3.89 -0.36 -5.43
N LEU A 45 -3.42 0.46 -4.49
CA LEU A 45 -3.27 0.07 -3.09
C LEU A 45 -4.65 -0.15 -2.46
N TRP A 46 -4.92 -1.36 -2.01
CA TRP A 46 -6.15 -1.70 -1.28
C TRP A 46 -5.94 -2.84 -0.29
N CYS A 47 -6.89 -3.00 0.64
CA CYS A 47 -6.84 -4.03 1.66
C CYS A 47 -7.88 -5.14 1.45
N PHE A 48 -7.51 -6.31 1.95
CA PHE A 48 -8.22 -7.57 1.81
C PHE A 48 -8.36 -8.22 3.18
N CYS A 49 -9.43 -8.98 3.34
CA CYS A 49 -9.72 -9.71 4.56
C CYS A 49 -8.64 -10.76 4.81
N PRO A 50 -7.93 -10.72 5.96
CA PRO A 50 -6.94 -11.75 6.28
C PRO A 50 -7.52 -13.16 6.39
N SER A 51 -8.83 -13.28 6.64
CA SER A 51 -9.52 -14.57 6.86
C SER A 51 -10.06 -15.22 5.58
N CYS A 52 -10.58 -14.44 4.63
CA CYS A 52 -11.26 -14.96 3.44
C CYS A 52 -10.82 -14.32 2.13
N ASP A 53 -9.81 -13.44 2.18
CA ASP A 53 -9.21 -12.74 1.04
C ASP A 53 -10.16 -11.83 0.24
N ALA A 54 -11.41 -11.65 0.67
CA ALA A 54 -12.33 -10.69 0.07
C ALA A 54 -11.85 -9.25 0.25
N THR A 55 -12.09 -8.40 -0.74
CA THR A 55 -11.89 -6.95 -0.66
C THR A 55 -12.64 -6.37 0.53
N LEU A 56 -11.98 -5.56 1.36
CA LEU A 56 -12.64 -4.88 2.48
C LEU A 56 -13.31 -3.59 2.01
N VAL A 57 -14.47 -3.29 2.57
CA VAL A 57 -15.09 -1.96 2.51
C VAL A 57 -14.57 -1.11 3.66
N TYR A 58 -14.83 0.19 3.64
CA TYR A 58 -14.38 1.11 4.69
C TYR A 58 -15.52 1.96 5.23
N ASP A 59 -15.40 2.33 6.51
CA ASP A 59 -16.23 3.33 7.18
C ASP A 59 -15.31 4.34 7.88
N ASP A 60 -15.32 5.58 7.41
CA ASP A 60 -14.61 6.70 7.97
C ASP A 60 -15.54 7.83 8.44
N SER A 61 -16.82 7.51 8.66
CA SER A 61 -17.84 8.45 9.10
C SER A 61 -17.70 8.90 10.56
N SER A 62 -16.67 8.41 11.27
CA SER A 62 -16.38 8.80 12.65
C SER A 62 -16.36 10.32 12.79
N LYS A 63 -17.13 10.83 13.75
CA LYS A 63 -17.21 12.26 14.00
C LYS A 63 -15.96 12.70 14.74
N ASN A 64 -15.27 13.69 14.20
CA ASN A 64 -14.19 14.34 14.93
C ASN A 64 -14.80 15.04 16.16
N SER A 65 -14.55 14.49 17.34
CA SER A 65 -14.85 15.17 18.61
C SER A 65 -13.55 15.39 19.36
N PHE A 66 -13.52 16.38 20.27
CA PHE A 66 -12.33 16.64 21.08
C PHE A 66 -11.84 15.42 21.88
N TYR A 67 -12.73 14.46 22.14
CA TYR A 67 -12.48 13.27 22.96
C TYR A 67 -12.22 12.00 22.14
N GLU A 68 -12.57 11.98 20.85
CA GLU A 68 -12.47 10.78 20.02
C GLU A 68 -11.71 11.10 18.71
N PRO A 69 -10.56 10.45 18.46
CA PRO A 69 -9.83 10.64 17.23
C PRO A 69 -10.64 10.11 16.05
N THR A 70 -10.47 10.73 14.89
CA THR A 70 -11.00 10.19 13.63
C THR A 70 -10.38 8.83 13.34
N VAL A 71 -11.22 7.90 12.91
CA VAL A 71 -10.84 6.53 12.60
C VAL A 71 -11.41 6.11 11.25
N THR A 72 -10.68 5.21 10.59
CA THR A 72 -11.16 4.47 9.42
C THR A 72 -11.22 2.98 9.80
N HIS A 73 -12.43 2.42 9.79
CA HIS A 73 -12.65 0.99 9.94
C HIS A 73 -12.60 0.30 8.57
N PHE A 74 -11.99 -0.88 8.52
CA PHE A 74 -12.02 -1.76 7.35
C PHE A 74 -12.84 -2.99 7.68
N ILE A 75 -13.89 -3.22 6.92
CA ILE A 75 -14.98 -4.14 7.24
C ILE A 75 -15.04 -5.23 6.17
N CYS A 76 -15.22 -6.48 6.61
CA CYS A 76 -15.39 -7.62 5.72
C CYS A 76 -16.85 -8.04 5.65
N GLU A 77 -17.51 -7.76 4.52
CA GLU A 77 -18.91 -8.13 4.30
C GLU A 77 -19.10 -9.66 4.21
N ASN A 78 -18.08 -10.38 3.72
CA ASN A 78 -18.10 -11.84 3.64
C ASN A 78 -17.81 -12.55 4.98
N CYS A 79 -17.44 -11.80 6.04
CA CYS A 79 -17.22 -12.34 7.38
C CYS A 79 -18.23 -11.73 8.36
N SER A 80 -19.51 -11.74 8.00
CA SER A 80 -20.61 -11.22 8.83
C SER A 80 -20.45 -9.74 9.20
N ASN A 81 -19.97 -8.91 8.25
CA ASN A 81 -19.76 -7.47 8.46
C ASN A 81 -18.84 -7.14 9.65
N THR A 82 -17.83 -7.98 9.90
CA THR A 82 -16.87 -7.76 11.00
C THR A 82 -15.79 -6.75 10.63
N ILE A 83 -15.43 -5.88 11.56
CA ILE A 83 -14.25 -5.01 11.45
C ILE A 83 -13.00 -5.90 11.50
N LYS A 84 -12.15 -5.81 10.48
CA LYS A 84 -10.88 -6.53 10.39
C LYS A 84 -9.68 -5.69 10.82
N GLY A 85 -9.81 -4.37 10.75
CA GLY A 85 -8.78 -3.45 11.22
C GLY A 85 -9.30 -2.03 11.31
N THR A 86 -8.62 -1.23 12.13
CA THR A 86 -8.93 0.18 12.37
C THR A 86 -7.64 0.97 12.27
N ILE A 87 -7.64 2.03 11.47
CA ILE A 87 -6.53 2.99 11.41
C ILE A 87 -7.01 4.31 12.01
N THR A 88 -6.32 4.79 13.04
CA THR A 88 -6.60 6.06 13.72
C THR A 88 -5.88 7.21 13.02
N GLY A 89 -6.41 8.43 13.13
CA GLY A 89 -5.74 9.66 12.70
C GLY A 89 -6.31 10.30 11.43
N GLY A 90 -7.34 9.71 10.81
CA GLY A 90 -8.03 10.35 9.70
C GLY A 90 -8.98 9.45 8.91
N ALA A 91 -9.51 10.03 7.83
CA ALA A 91 -10.34 9.38 6.85
C ALA A 91 -9.55 8.38 5.97
N LYS A 92 -10.24 7.71 5.04
CA LYS A 92 -9.63 6.74 4.10
C LYS A 92 -8.33 7.23 3.46
N SER A 93 -8.28 8.49 3.02
CA SER A 93 -7.08 9.06 2.38
C SER A 93 -5.87 9.07 3.31
N TYR A 94 -6.08 9.38 4.59
CA TYR A 94 -5.05 9.31 5.62
C TYR A 94 -4.61 7.86 5.84
N ALA A 95 -5.56 6.94 5.97
CA ALA A 95 -5.29 5.52 6.17
C ALA A 95 -4.43 4.94 5.03
N LEU A 96 -4.79 5.21 3.77
CA LEU A 96 -3.98 4.82 2.61
C LEU A 96 -2.59 5.46 2.63
N GLY A 97 -2.49 6.74 3.02
CA GLY A 97 -1.21 7.42 3.16
C GLY A 97 -0.33 6.81 4.26
N ALA A 98 -0.90 6.37 5.37
CA ALA A 98 -0.17 5.69 6.44
C ALA A 98 0.41 4.35 5.96
N VAL A 99 -0.37 3.59 5.19
CA VAL A 99 0.09 2.33 4.60
C VAL A 99 1.19 2.56 3.57
N ARG A 100 1.06 3.57 2.69
CA ARG A 100 2.12 3.93 1.73
C ARG A 100 3.44 4.25 2.45
N ARG A 101 3.39 5.08 3.50
CA ARG A 101 4.59 5.41 4.28
C ARG A 101 5.24 4.18 4.93
N GLU A 102 4.43 3.21 5.36
CA GLU A 102 4.95 1.96 5.91
C GLU A 102 5.58 1.07 4.83
N ILE A 103 5.00 0.99 3.63
CA ILE A 103 5.60 0.32 2.47
C ILE A 103 6.95 0.98 2.14
N ASP A 104 6.99 2.32 2.03
CA ASP A 104 8.22 3.08 1.77
C ASP A 104 9.26 2.87 2.86
N ARG A 105 8.85 2.80 4.13
CA ARG A 105 9.75 2.51 5.25
C ARG A 105 10.39 1.13 5.08
N ARG A 106 9.61 0.09 4.79
CA ARG A 106 10.10 -1.28 4.59
C ARG A 106 11.04 -1.42 3.39
N ILE A 107 10.79 -0.66 2.32
CA ILE A 107 11.72 -0.58 1.19
C ILE A 107 13.05 0.02 1.64
N ARG A 108 13.02 1.16 2.35
CA ARG A 108 14.25 1.81 2.85
C ARG A 108 15.03 0.97 3.87
N THR A 109 14.37 0.09 4.61
CA THR A 109 15.01 -0.76 5.62
C THR A 109 15.34 -2.17 5.13
N GLY A 110 14.99 -2.53 3.88
CA GLY A 110 15.21 -3.88 3.34
C GLY A 110 14.22 -4.94 3.84
N GLU A 111 13.21 -4.57 4.64
CA GLU A 111 12.19 -5.50 5.19
C GLU A 111 11.23 -6.06 4.13
N HIS A 112 11.35 -5.64 2.87
CA HIS A 112 10.54 -6.11 1.75
C HIS A 112 11.09 -7.37 1.07
N GLU A 113 12.31 -7.78 1.41
CA GLU A 113 13.01 -8.94 0.84
C GLU A 113 12.80 -10.25 1.62
N HIS A 114 12.04 -10.20 2.72
CA HIS A 114 11.81 -11.30 3.67
C HIS A 114 10.35 -11.77 3.66
#